data_AF-A0A7V9L6V1-F1
#
_entry.id   AF-A0A7V9L6V1-F1
#
_cell.length_a   1.000
_cell.length_b   1.000
_cell.length_c   1.000
_cell.angle_alpha   90.00
_cell.angle_beta   90.00
_cell.angle_gamma   90.00
#
_symmetry.space_group_name_H-M   'P 1'
#
loop_
_entity.id
_entity.type
_entity.pdbx_description
1 polymer ?
#
loop_
_entity_poly.entity_id
_entity_poly.type
_entity_poly.pdbx_seq_one_letter_code
_entity_poly.pdbx_strand_id
1 'polypeptide(L)'
;MTKLTTPSGFIDDAVAFDADRIAYVVADSSTKAELHVVVLSTKAEQVVDIAPVSLHPLSITLVAQRAFVVGETDGGKQIAAMVDLVDRGKQKPAGTILYKVPAATHITLLEKQGRIAVHRVTLLSTSTKHEIEILAIDSGKRIGAVRTIELGVGDVEKQLDFRVNHWSEGWTKAHGIKGGDWDKKENQRSPDTEATYDMVNAKLVDRKKIDDLFEQRKRYQALADANGKLDFVRVGWDNKSLQAWRGGKLNKLELEQALPTYDIKSLQGVVTPDAVWVAAKVDPVNADAVARKKADAEYLDIFRAQPDGKANRKVRVLAAGLRHRFGVMGADRFYLLERNQSMERGGKSLTVYRLQ
;
A
#
# COMPACT_ATOMS: atom_id res chain seq x y z
N MET A 1 24.56 0.78 -7.82
CA MET A 1 23.71 1.79 -7.16
C MET A 1 23.41 2.89 -8.16
N THR A 2 22.17 3.35 -8.22
CA THR A 2 21.73 4.46 -9.08
C THR A 2 21.11 5.52 -8.19
N LYS A 3 21.62 6.76 -8.20
CA LYS A 3 21.04 7.88 -7.44
C LYS A 3 20.36 8.84 -8.42
N LEU A 4 19.11 9.14 -8.13
CA LEU A 4 18.24 10.03 -8.89
C LEU A 4 18.00 11.29 -8.05
N THR A 5 18.17 12.45 -8.67
CA THR A 5 18.03 13.77 -8.05
C THR A 5 17.25 14.67 -8.98
N THR A 6 16.56 15.67 -8.43
CA THR A 6 15.87 16.68 -9.23
C THR A 6 16.53 18.05 -9.07
N PRO A 7 16.74 18.82 -10.17
CA PRO A 7 17.25 20.19 -10.08
C PRO A 7 16.24 21.17 -9.47
N SER A 8 14.94 20.83 -9.47
CA SER A 8 13.85 21.66 -8.94
C SER A 8 12.72 20.81 -8.35
N GLY A 9 11.99 21.34 -7.37
CA GLY A 9 10.89 20.60 -6.74
C GLY A 9 11.39 19.44 -5.86
N PHE A 10 10.62 18.37 -5.77
CA PHE A 10 10.94 17.17 -4.98
C PHE A 10 10.51 15.90 -5.72
N ILE A 11 11.15 14.77 -5.39
CA ILE A 11 10.71 13.45 -5.84
C ILE A 11 9.56 13.00 -4.94
N ASP A 12 8.42 12.67 -5.53
CA ASP A 12 7.23 12.23 -4.83
C ASP A 12 7.38 10.82 -4.20
N ASP A 13 6.44 10.52 -3.33
CA ASP A 13 6.24 9.23 -2.70
C ASP A 13 5.69 8.16 -3.66
N ALA A 14 5.05 8.59 -4.74
CA ALA A 14 4.59 7.74 -5.81
C ALA A 14 5.80 7.24 -6.63
N VAL A 15 6.21 6.00 -6.35
CA VAL A 15 7.27 5.28 -7.05
C VAL A 15 6.75 3.92 -7.48
N ALA A 16 7.00 3.56 -8.74
CA ALA A 16 6.65 2.28 -9.32
C ALA A 16 7.85 1.67 -10.04
N PHE A 17 7.78 0.39 -10.34
CA PHE A 17 8.83 -0.30 -11.08
C PHE A 17 8.27 -1.54 -11.79
N ASP A 18 9.03 -2.03 -12.76
CA ASP A 18 8.88 -3.36 -13.31
C ASP A 18 10.27 -4.03 -13.40
N ALA A 19 10.43 -5.02 -14.28
CA ALA A 19 11.67 -5.77 -14.44
C ALA A 19 12.90 -4.90 -14.77
N ASP A 20 12.75 -3.84 -15.57
CA ASP A 20 13.88 -3.01 -16.02
C ASP A 20 13.63 -1.50 -15.93
N ARG A 21 12.45 -1.07 -15.49
CA ARG A 21 12.13 0.35 -15.36
C ARG A 21 11.81 0.72 -13.93
N ILE A 22 12.22 1.93 -13.56
CA ILE A 22 11.71 2.64 -12.39
C ILE A 22 10.95 3.87 -12.86
N ALA A 23 9.80 4.12 -12.26
CA ALA A 23 9.01 5.31 -12.47
C ALA A 23 8.86 6.07 -11.16
N TYR A 24 9.09 7.38 -11.19
CA TYR A 24 8.92 8.28 -10.05
C TYR A 24 8.37 9.60 -10.54
N VAL A 25 7.75 10.37 -9.65
CA VAL A 25 7.27 11.71 -10.00
C VAL A 25 8.19 12.77 -9.43
N VAL A 26 8.49 13.79 -10.23
CA VAL A 26 9.04 15.05 -9.78
C VAL A 26 7.92 16.07 -9.77
N ALA A 27 7.61 16.62 -8.60
CA ALA A 27 6.55 17.59 -8.43
C ALA A 27 7.04 18.86 -7.71
N ASP A 28 6.26 19.92 -7.83
CA ASP A 28 6.31 21.07 -6.94
C ASP A 28 4.99 21.20 -6.16
N SER A 29 4.85 22.29 -5.40
CA SER A 29 3.66 22.52 -4.58
C SER A 29 2.47 23.11 -5.33
N SER A 30 2.56 23.46 -6.61
CA SER A 30 1.55 24.33 -7.24
C SER A 30 1.31 24.16 -8.74
N THR A 31 2.30 23.77 -9.54
CA THR A 31 2.19 23.82 -11.01
C THR A 31 2.76 22.61 -11.74
N LYS A 32 3.64 21.85 -11.08
CA LYS A 32 4.45 20.83 -11.74
C LYS A 32 4.16 19.45 -11.18
N ALA A 33 3.93 18.49 -12.07
CA ALA A 33 4.01 17.07 -11.79
C ALA A 33 4.47 16.32 -13.05
N GLU A 34 5.72 15.86 -13.05
CA GLU A 34 6.34 15.14 -14.15
C GLU A 34 6.59 13.69 -13.75
N LEU A 35 6.12 12.74 -14.56
CA LEU A 35 6.45 11.34 -14.45
C LEU A 35 7.77 11.07 -15.18
N HIS A 36 8.78 10.65 -14.43
CA HIS A 36 10.06 10.20 -14.95
C HIS A 36 10.09 8.68 -14.99
N VAL A 37 10.40 8.10 -16.15
CA VAL A 37 10.56 6.65 -16.35
C VAL A 37 11.98 6.39 -16.81
N VAL A 38 12.77 5.73 -15.96
CA VAL A 38 14.18 5.43 -16.20
C VAL A 38 14.34 3.93 -16.45
N VAL A 39 14.91 3.59 -17.61
CA VAL A 39 15.35 2.22 -17.93
C VAL A 39 16.66 1.96 -17.19
N LEU A 40 16.70 0.98 -16.30
CA LEU A 40 17.82 0.75 -15.40
C LEU A 40 19.06 0.21 -16.13
N SER A 41 18.86 -0.58 -17.18
CA SER A 41 19.94 -1.14 -17.99
C SER A 41 20.68 -0.09 -18.84
N THR A 42 19.96 0.82 -19.48
CA THR A 42 20.52 1.83 -20.41
C THR A 42 20.66 3.21 -19.79
N LYS A 43 20.02 3.45 -18.64
CA LYS A 43 19.81 4.77 -18.03
C LYS A 43 19.06 5.76 -18.92
N ALA A 44 18.39 5.28 -19.97
CA ALA A 44 17.51 6.10 -20.77
C ALA A 44 16.37 6.61 -19.91
N GLU A 45 16.12 7.91 -19.95
CA GLU A 45 15.07 8.57 -19.18
C GLU A 45 14.04 9.15 -20.13
N GLN A 46 12.78 8.93 -19.78
CA GLN A 46 11.64 9.54 -20.42
C GLN A 46 10.87 10.37 -19.39
N VAL A 47 10.53 11.60 -19.76
CA VAL A 47 9.78 12.52 -18.90
C VAL A 47 8.45 12.84 -19.56
N VAL A 48 7.38 12.79 -18.76
CA VAL A 48 6.00 12.99 -19.20
C VAL A 48 5.29 13.92 -18.22
N ASP A 49 4.62 14.95 -18.71
CA ASP A 49 3.77 15.80 -17.88
C ASP A 49 2.50 15.04 -17.45
N ILE A 50 2.28 14.95 -16.14
CA ILE A 50 1.09 14.36 -15.53
C ILE A 50 0.29 15.37 -14.70
N ALA A 51 0.65 16.66 -14.70
CA ALA A 51 -0.14 17.71 -14.08
C ALA A 51 -1.61 17.75 -14.57
N PRO A 52 -1.92 17.46 -15.86
CA PRO A 52 -3.31 17.34 -16.32
C PRO A 52 -4.09 16.18 -15.70
N VAL A 53 -3.40 15.24 -15.04
CA VAL A 53 -4.02 14.21 -14.20
C VAL A 53 -4.16 14.74 -12.78
N SER A 54 -3.06 15.00 -12.09
CA SER A 54 -3.04 15.53 -10.73
C SER A 54 -1.68 16.12 -10.39
N LEU A 55 -1.68 17.19 -9.58
CA LEU A 55 -0.48 17.74 -8.95
C LEU A 55 -0.08 16.98 -7.67
N HIS A 56 -0.90 16.03 -7.23
CA HIS A 56 -0.75 15.24 -6.01
C HIS A 56 -0.87 13.72 -6.31
N PRO A 57 0.04 13.13 -7.10
CA PRO A 57 0.07 11.68 -7.29
C PRO A 57 0.20 10.94 -5.96
N LEU A 58 -0.67 9.95 -5.78
CA LEU A 58 -0.68 9.05 -4.63
C LEU A 58 0.01 7.72 -4.95
N SER A 59 -0.16 7.23 -6.19
CA SER A 59 0.44 6.00 -6.65
C SER A 59 0.59 5.96 -8.17
N ILE A 60 1.53 5.12 -8.63
CA ILE A 60 1.78 4.83 -10.03
C ILE A 60 1.84 3.31 -10.15
N THR A 61 1.36 2.79 -11.28
CA THR A 61 1.65 1.42 -11.71
C THR A 61 2.07 1.45 -13.17
N LEU A 62 3.18 0.79 -13.50
CA LEU A 62 3.57 0.57 -14.88
C LEU A 62 2.76 -0.57 -15.48
N VAL A 63 2.15 -0.33 -16.64
CA VAL A 63 1.30 -1.28 -17.37
C VAL A 63 1.83 -1.37 -18.81
N ALA A 64 2.79 -2.27 -19.04
CA ALA A 64 3.54 -2.32 -20.30
C ALA A 64 4.05 -0.90 -20.67
N GLN A 65 3.80 -0.40 -21.88
CA GLN A 65 4.23 0.95 -22.29
C GLN A 65 3.30 2.08 -21.85
N ARG A 66 2.65 1.93 -20.69
CA ARG A 66 1.74 2.91 -20.11
C ARG A 66 1.98 3.06 -18.61
N ALA A 67 1.49 4.15 -18.04
CA ALA A 67 1.44 4.34 -16.60
C ALA A 67 -0.01 4.60 -16.18
N PHE A 68 -0.49 3.84 -15.20
CA PHE A 68 -1.72 4.15 -14.49
C PHE A 68 -1.36 5.03 -13.29
N VAL A 69 -1.81 6.27 -13.30
CA VAL A 69 -1.51 7.27 -12.27
C VAL A 69 -2.77 7.51 -11.46
N VAL A 70 -2.69 7.33 -10.15
CA VAL A 70 -3.73 7.76 -9.20
C VAL A 70 -3.21 8.99 -8.48
N GLY A 71 -4.00 10.05 -8.46
CA GLY A 71 -3.71 11.27 -7.71
C GLY A 71 -4.90 11.73 -6.89
N GLU A 72 -4.71 12.82 -6.19
CA GLU A 72 -5.71 13.46 -5.35
C GLU A 72 -6.16 14.80 -5.94
N THR A 73 -7.42 15.16 -5.71
CA THR A 73 -7.95 16.50 -5.98
C THR A 73 -7.86 17.37 -4.73
N ASP A 74 -7.97 18.68 -4.87
CA ASP A 74 -7.99 19.61 -3.73
C ASP A 74 -9.12 19.31 -2.71
N GLY A 75 -10.18 18.61 -3.15
CA GLY A 75 -11.29 18.17 -2.31
C GLY A 75 -11.06 16.81 -1.61
N GLY A 76 -9.84 16.26 -1.63
CA GLY A 76 -9.49 14.99 -0.99
C GLY A 76 -10.10 13.75 -1.65
N LYS A 77 -10.53 13.87 -2.92
CA LYS A 77 -11.01 12.73 -3.71
C LYS A 77 -9.91 12.20 -4.60
N GLN A 78 -9.91 10.89 -4.82
CA GLN A 78 -8.97 10.28 -5.74
C GLN A 78 -9.46 10.38 -7.18
N ILE A 79 -8.57 10.72 -8.09
CA ILE A 79 -8.75 10.69 -9.53
C ILE A 79 -7.64 9.84 -10.14
N ALA A 80 -7.88 9.27 -11.33
CA ALA A 80 -6.84 8.51 -12.00
C ALA A 80 -6.87 8.69 -13.51
N ALA A 81 -5.77 8.33 -14.15
CA ALA A 81 -5.68 8.31 -15.61
C ALA A 81 -4.72 7.22 -16.08
N MET A 82 -4.97 6.73 -17.29
CA MET A 82 -4.00 5.94 -18.03
C MET A 82 -3.23 6.86 -18.99
N VAL A 83 -1.91 6.86 -18.86
CA VAL A 83 -0.99 7.72 -19.61
C VAL A 83 -0.16 6.87 -20.57
N ASP A 84 -0.15 7.20 -21.86
CA ASP A 84 0.70 6.52 -22.84
C ASP A 84 2.16 6.99 -22.67
N LEU A 85 3.09 6.04 -22.57
CA LEU A 85 4.53 6.33 -22.51
C LEU A 85 5.17 6.21 -23.89
N VAL A 86 4.44 5.90 -24.96
CA VAL A 86 5.03 5.83 -26.30
C VAL A 86 4.90 7.17 -27.00
N ASP A 87 6.02 7.74 -27.44
CA ASP A 87 6.00 8.85 -28.38
C ASP A 87 5.69 8.34 -29.80
N ARG A 88 4.54 8.74 -30.35
CA ARG A 88 4.11 8.43 -31.72
C ARG A 88 4.07 9.69 -32.60
N GLY A 89 4.85 10.69 -32.23
CA GLY A 89 4.95 11.97 -32.91
C GLY A 89 3.88 12.98 -32.52
N LYS A 90 3.80 14.08 -33.27
CA LYS A 90 3.07 15.31 -32.90
C LYS A 90 1.61 15.12 -32.48
N GLN A 91 0.91 14.12 -33.02
CA GLN A 91 -0.51 13.89 -32.71
C GLN A 91 -0.74 13.06 -31.44
N LYS A 92 0.23 12.25 -31.05
CA LYS A 92 0.18 11.36 -29.88
C LYS A 92 1.57 11.31 -29.24
N PRO A 93 2.01 12.44 -28.65
CA PRO A 93 3.27 12.45 -27.92
C PRO A 93 3.15 11.56 -26.68
N ALA A 94 4.31 11.18 -26.13
CA ALA A 94 4.34 10.58 -24.80
C ALA A 94 3.67 11.52 -23.79
N GLY A 95 2.92 10.94 -22.85
CA GLY A 95 2.07 11.72 -21.94
C GLY A 95 0.64 11.90 -22.38
N THR A 96 0.27 11.42 -23.56
CA THR A 96 -1.13 11.42 -23.99
C THR A 96 -1.98 10.63 -22.99
N ILE A 97 -2.98 11.30 -22.40
CA ILE A 97 -3.98 10.66 -21.52
C ILE A 97 -4.92 9.83 -22.39
N LEU A 98 -4.92 8.51 -22.20
CA LEU A 98 -5.76 7.57 -22.94
C LEU A 98 -7.20 7.58 -22.44
N TYR A 99 -7.38 7.65 -21.11
CA TYR A 99 -8.68 7.86 -20.46
C TYR A 99 -8.46 8.36 -19.02
N LYS A 100 -9.51 8.97 -18.45
CA LYS A 100 -9.57 9.39 -17.05
C LYS A 100 -10.60 8.57 -16.30
N VAL A 101 -10.31 8.27 -15.03
CA VAL A 101 -11.27 7.73 -14.07
C VAL A 101 -11.82 8.92 -13.26
N PRO A 102 -13.15 9.13 -13.24
CA PRO A 102 -13.77 10.21 -12.48
C PRO A 102 -13.44 10.14 -10.98
N ALA A 103 -13.57 11.28 -10.31
CA ALA A 103 -13.30 11.40 -8.89
C ALA A 103 -14.12 10.37 -8.06
N ALA A 104 -13.45 9.75 -7.09
CA ALA A 104 -14.02 8.75 -6.19
C ALA A 104 -13.40 8.87 -4.80
N THR A 105 -13.95 8.15 -3.81
CA THR A 105 -13.36 8.13 -2.46
C THR A 105 -12.03 7.38 -2.50
N HIS A 106 -12.00 6.22 -3.16
CA HIS A 106 -10.77 5.47 -3.41
C HIS A 106 -10.74 4.89 -4.83
N ILE A 107 -9.58 4.87 -5.45
CA ILE A 107 -9.29 4.22 -6.72
C ILE A 107 -8.10 3.30 -6.50
N THR A 108 -8.23 2.03 -6.85
CA THR A 108 -7.18 1.03 -6.64
C THR A 108 -7.03 0.16 -7.86
N LEU A 109 -5.78 -0.10 -8.25
CA LEU A 109 -5.50 -1.10 -9.28
C LEU A 109 -5.46 -2.51 -8.68
N LEU A 110 -6.25 -3.41 -9.23
CA LEU A 110 -6.27 -4.83 -8.90
C LEU A 110 -5.31 -5.56 -9.85
N GLU A 111 -4.00 -5.42 -9.60
CA GLU A 111 -2.92 -5.85 -10.52
C GLU A 111 -3.07 -7.28 -11.04
N LYS A 112 -3.37 -8.24 -10.15
CA LYS A 112 -3.54 -9.66 -10.53
C LYS A 112 -4.69 -9.93 -11.49
N GLN A 113 -5.63 -8.99 -11.63
CA GLN A 113 -6.84 -9.16 -12.45
C GLN A 113 -6.89 -8.22 -13.66
N GLY A 114 -5.94 -7.28 -13.81
CA GLY A 114 -5.99 -6.27 -14.86
C GLY A 114 -7.24 -5.38 -14.78
N ARG A 115 -7.67 -5.04 -13.55
CA ARG A 115 -8.90 -4.30 -13.27
C ARG A 115 -8.64 -3.11 -12.37
N ILE A 116 -9.49 -2.11 -12.43
CA ILE A 116 -9.49 -0.95 -11.53
C ILE A 116 -10.75 -1.03 -10.68
N ALA A 117 -10.59 -0.98 -9.36
CA ALA A 117 -11.70 -0.78 -8.43
C ALA A 117 -11.87 0.72 -8.16
N VAL A 118 -13.09 1.20 -8.35
CA VAL A 118 -13.49 2.58 -8.06
C VAL A 118 -14.54 2.54 -6.96
N HIS A 119 -14.15 3.00 -5.78
CA HIS A 119 -14.97 2.98 -4.57
C HIS A 119 -15.52 4.37 -4.25
N ARG A 120 -16.83 4.46 -4.07
CA ARG A 120 -17.53 5.68 -3.67
C ARG A 120 -18.27 5.45 -2.37
N VAL A 121 -18.22 6.47 -1.51
CA VAL A 121 -18.90 6.49 -0.22
C VAL A 121 -19.89 7.65 -0.22
N THR A 122 -21.14 7.35 0.12
CA THR A 122 -22.19 8.34 0.33
C THR A 122 -22.72 8.20 1.75
N LEU A 123 -22.59 9.25 2.55
CA LEU A 123 -23.19 9.32 3.88
C LEU A 123 -24.69 9.61 3.71
N LEU A 124 -25.51 8.76 4.32
CA LEU A 124 -26.96 8.93 4.44
C LEU A 124 -27.29 9.29 5.90
N SER A 125 -28.54 9.65 6.17
CA SER A 125 -28.94 10.13 7.51
C SER A 125 -28.76 9.09 8.62
N THR A 126 -28.82 7.80 8.30
CA THR A 126 -28.79 6.70 9.28
C THR A 126 -27.86 5.55 8.87
N SER A 127 -27.14 5.71 7.76
CA SER A 127 -26.32 4.66 7.16
C SER A 127 -25.24 5.26 6.26
N THR A 128 -24.30 4.42 5.85
CA THR A 128 -23.26 4.73 4.87
C THR A 128 -23.39 3.78 3.69
N LYS A 129 -23.55 4.34 2.49
CA LYS A 129 -23.63 3.58 1.24
C LYS A 129 -22.23 3.46 0.65
N HIS A 130 -21.78 2.22 0.41
CA HIS A 130 -20.53 1.91 -0.27
C HIS A 130 -20.83 1.35 -1.66
N GLU A 131 -20.30 1.98 -2.70
CA GLU A 131 -20.45 1.57 -4.09
C GLU A 131 -19.10 1.17 -4.68
N ILE A 132 -19.06 0.04 -5.38
CA ILE A 132 -17.89 -0.47 -6.11
C ILE A 132 -18.23 -0.58 -7.59
N GLU A 133 -17.45 0.12 -8.40
CA GLU A 133 -17.43 0.03 -9.85
C GLU A 133 -16.10 -0.59 -10.29
N ILE A 134 -16.17 -1.60 -11.17
CA ILE A 134 -14.99 -2.25 -11.73
C ILE A 134 -14.80 -1.76 -13.16
N LEU A 135 -13.58 -1.31 -13.49
CA LEU A 135 -13.20 -0.88 -14.84
C LEU A 135 -12.10 -1.78 -15.41
N ALA A 136 -12.11 -1.97 -16.73
CA ALA A 136 -11.02 -2.61 -17.46
C ALA A 136 -9.80 -1.69 -17.52
N ILE A 137 -8.61 -2.17 -17.15
CA ILE A 137 -7.38 -1.37 -17.15
C ILE A 137 -6.99 -0.88 -18.55
N ASP A 138 -7.34 -1.60 -19.61
CA ASP A 138 -6.92 -1.23 -20.97
C ASP A 138 -7.75 -0.12 -21.60
N SER A 139 -8.98 0.07 -21.14
CA SER A 139 -9.95 0.96 -21.80
C SER A 139 -10.65 1.94 -20.87
N GLY A 140 -10.52 1.75 -19.55
CA GLY A 140 -11.28 2.52 -18.56
C GLY A 140 -12.78 2.23 -18.59
N LYS A 141 -13.25 1.27 -19.39
CA LYS A 141 -14.67 0.94 -19.52
C LYS A 141 -15.14 0.07 -18.35
N ARG A 142 -16.38 0.29 -17.92
CA ARG A 142 -17.04 -0.48 -16.87
C ARG A 142 -17.15 -1.96 -17.25
N ILE A 143 -16.86 -2.83 -16.28
CA ILE A 143 -17.08 -4.27 -16.32
C ILE A 143 -18.25 -4.60 -15.39
N GLY A 144 -19.37 -5.04 -15.96
CA GLY A 144 -20.54 -5.44 -15.20
C GLY A 144 -21.31 -4.28 -14.54
N ALA A 145 -22.18 -4.63 -13.60
CA ALA A 145 -22.98 -3.67 -12.85
C ALA A 145 -22.19 -3.09 -11.67
N VAL A 146 -22.51 -1.84 -11.29
CA VAL A 146 -22.06 -1.27 -10.02
C VAL A 146 -22.70 -2.04 -8.87
N ARG A 147 -21.91 -2.33 -7.84
CA ARG A 147 -22.33 -3.09 -6.67
C ARG A 147 -22.35 -2.21 -5.44
N THR A 148 -23.30 -2.47 -4.56
CA THR A 148 -23.57 -1.61 -3.41
C THR A 148 -23.78 -2.44 -2.17
N ILE A 149 -23.30 -1.94 -1.04
CA ILE A 149 -23.68 -2.38 0.29
C ILE A 149 -23.96 -1.14 1.15
N GLU A 150 -25.02 -1.20 1.95
CA GLU A 150 -25.40 -0.12 2.84
C GLU A 150 -25.18 -0.56 4.30
N LEU A 151 -24.33 0.16 5.00
CA LEU A 151 -23.97 -0.15 6.37
C LEU A 151 -24.72 0.80 7.31
N GLY A 152 -25.57 0.24 8.16
CA GLY A 152 -26.28 0.98 9.20
C GLY A 152 -25.43 1.20 10.45
N VAL A 153 -26.12 1.43 11.57
CA VAL A 153 -25.48 1.59 12.89
C VAL A 153 -24.57 0.39 13.21
N GLY A 154 -23.32 0.69 13.60
CA GLY A 154 -22.33 -0.33 13.95
C GLY A 154 -21.77 -1.12 12.77
N ASP A 155 -21.80 -0.53 11.57
CA ASP A 155 -21.30 -1.10 10.32
C ASP A 155 -21.99 -2.42 9.92
N VAL A 156 -23.29 -2.51 10.22
CA VAL A 156 -24.12 -3.70 9.95
C VAL A 156 -24.92 -3.53 8.67
N GLU A 157 -24.78 -4.47 7.73
CA GLU A 157 -25.74 -4.68 6.66
C GLU A 157 -26.84 -5.62 7.18
N LYS A 158 -28.07 -5.12 7.22
CA LYS A 158 -29.19 -5.78 7.93
C LYS A 158 -29.71 -7.01 7.20
N GLN A 159 -29.77 -7.00 5.87
CA GLN A 159 -30.35 -8.11 5.10
C GLN A 159 -29.45 -9.34 5.09
N LEU A 160 -28.14 -9.11 5.08
CA LEU A 160 -27.08 -10.10 5.16
C LEU A 160 -26.79 -10.51 6.61
N ASP A 161 -27.28 -9.75 7.60
CA ASP A 161 -26.92 -9.92 9.01
C ASP A 161 -25.39 -9.97 9.20
N PHE A 162 -24.73 -9.00 8.57
CA PHE A 162 -23.28 -8.98 8.41
C PHE A 162 -22.70 -7.66 8.95
N ARG A 163 -21.87 -7.77 10.00
CA ARG A 163 -21.14 -6.63 10.55
C ARG A 163 -19.74 -6.55 9.95
N VAL A 164 -19.47 -5.49 9.20
CA VAL A 164 -18.16 -5.21 8.61
C VAL A 164 -17.18 -4.78 9.70
N ASN A 165 -15.94 -5.26 9.60
CA ASN A 165 -14.83 -4.85 10.45
C ASN A 165 -13.76 -4.09 9.66
N HIS A 166 -13.35 -4.60 8.50
CA HIS A 166 -12.38 -3.93 7.64
C HIS A 166 -12.63 -4.29 6.18
N TRP A 167 -12.03 -3.50 5.31
CA TRP A 167 -12.08 -3.67 3.87
C TRP A 167 -10.72 -4.13 3.36
N SER A 168 -10.68 -4.81 2.22
CA SER A 168 -9.40 -5.19 1.59
C SER A 168 -9.52 -5.17 0.08
N GLU A 169 -8.40 -5.41 -0.62
CA GLU A 169 -8.35 -5.50 -2.08
C GLU A 169 -9.01 -4.30 -2.77
N GLY A 170 -8.67 -3.08 -2.34
CA GLY A 170 -9.23 -1.86 -2.91
C GLY A 170 -10.74 -1.74 -2.70
N TRP A 171 -11.21 -2.11 -1.50
CA TRP A 171 -12.62 -2.06 -1.08
C TRP A 171 -13.54 -3.07 -1.78
N THR A 172 -12.99 -4.01 -2.55
CA THR A 172 -13.78 -5.05 -3.21
C THR A 172 -14.19 -6.19 -2.29
N LYS A 173 -13.59 -6.29 -1.10
CA LYS A 173 -13.90 -7.29 -0.08
C LYS A 173 -14.14 -6.64 1.27
N ALA A 174 -15.33 -6.83 1.83
CA ALA A 174 -15.63 -6.47 3.21
C ALA A 174 -15.49 -7.70 4.10
N HIS A 175 -14.64 -7.64 5.12
CA HIS A 175 -14.42 -8.72 6.08
C HIS A 175 -15.16 -8.41 7.38
N GLY A 176 -15.80 -9.41 7.97
CA GLY A 176 -16.68 -9.17 9.09
C GLY A 176 -17.17 -10.42 9.79
N ILE A 177 -18.25 -10.25 10.54
CA ILE A 177 -18.95 -11.31 11.26
C ILE A 177 -20.35 -11.43 10.68
N LYS A 178 -20.69 -12.62 10.18
CA LYS A 178 -22.04 -13.01 9.77
C LYS A 178 -22.70 -13.68 10.95
N GLY A 179 -23.86 -13.16 11.38
CA GLY A 179 -24.62 -13.76 12.46
C GLY A 179 -25.11 -15.16 12.08
N GLY A 180 -25.28 -16.01 13.08
CA GLY A 180 -25.70 -17.40 12.86
C GLY A 180 -27.02 -17.55 12.12
N ASP A 181 -27.20 -18.68 11.45
CA ASP A 181 -28.46 -19.04 10.81
C ASP A 181 -29.33 -19.81 11.82
N TRP A 182 -30.66 -19.68 11.73
CA TRP A 182 -31.57 -20.41 12.62
C TRP A 182 -31.65 -21.88 12.21
N ASP A 183 -31.26 -22.79 13.11
CA ASP A 183 -31.43 -24.22 12.91
C ASP A 183 -32.76 -24.68 13.54
N LYS A 184 -33.73 -25.02 12.69
CA LYS A 184 -35.03 -25.53 13.12
C LYS A 184 -34.96 -26.88 13.83
N LYS A 185 -33.95 -27.71 13.52
CA LYS A 185 -33.82 -29.06 14.10
C LYS A 185 -33.32 -28.98 15.53
N GLU A 186 -32.37 -28.10 15.79
CA GLU A 186 -31.81 -27.88 17.12
C GLU A 186 -32.59 -26.80 17.91
N ASN A 187 -33.54 -26.12 17.26
CA ASN A 187 -34.32 -25.01 17.81
C ASN A 187 -33.43 -23.90 18.42
N GLN A 188 -32.29 -23.65 17.77
CA GLN A 188 -31.31 -22.66 18.21
C GLN A 188 -30.62 -22.01 17.02
N ARG A 189 -29.94 -20.90 17.28
CA ARG A 189 -29.12 -20.20 16.29
C ARG A 189 -27.74 -20.85 16.21
N SER A 190 -27.22 -21.08 15.01
CA SER A 190 -25.82 -21.49 14.86
C SER A 190 -24.89 -20.42 15.44
N PRO A 191 -23.64 -20.76 15.79
CA PRO A 191 -22.66 -19.76 16.16
C PRO A 191 -22.42 -18.75 15.01
N ASP A 192 -22.01 -17.54 15.38
CA ASP A 192 -21.55 -16.54 14.42
C ASP A 192 -20.31 -17.04 13.67
N THR A 193 -20.16 -16.58 12.43
CA THR A 193 -19.05 -16.98 11.56
C THR A 193 -18.29 -15.75 11.08
N GLU A 194 -16.99 -15.91 10.88
CA GLU A 194 -16.26 -14.99 10.03
C GLU A 194 -16.73 -15.18 8.60
N ALA A 195 -16.91 -14.08 7.88
CA ALA A 195 -17.22 -14.13 6.47
C ALA A 195 -16.59 -12.95 5.75
N THR A 196 -16.40 -13.12 4.45
CA THR A 196 -16.02 -12.05 3.54
C THR A 196 -17.19 -11.81 2.59
N TYR A 197 -17.67 -10.59 2.51
CA TYR A 197 -18.59 -10.18 1.45
C TYR A 197 -17.77 -9.70 0.25
N ASP A 198 -17.82 -10.47 -0.84
CA ASP A 198 -17.26 -10.10 -2.13
C ASP A 198 -18.22 -9.11 -2.80
N MET A 199 -17.81 -7.83 -2.84
CA MET A 199 -18.59 -6.75 -3.43
C MET A 199 -18.80 -6.96 -4.93
N VAL A 200 -17.82 -7.53 -5.65
CA VAL A 200 -17.89 -7.70 -7.11
C VAL A 200 -18.97 -8.72 -7.46
N ASN A 201 -18.97 -9.83 -6.73
CA ASN A 201 -19.91 -10.94 -6.95
C ASN A 201 -21.19 -10.83 -6.11
N ALA A 202 -21.29 -9.83 -5.23
CA ALA A 202 -22.40 -9.61 -4.30
C ALA A 202 -22.73 -10.85 -3.45
N LYS A 203 -21.69 -11.54 -2.94
CA LYS A 203 -21.83 -12.84 -2.26
C LYS A 203 -20.97 -12.93 -1.02
N LEU A 204 -21.51 -13.55 0.03
CA LEU A 204 -20.73 -14.02 1.18
C LEU A 204 -19.91 -15.26 0.81
N VAL A 205 -18.59 -15.17 1.01
CA VAL A 205 -17.59 -16.22 0.79
C VAL A 205 -16.76 -16.42 2.07
N ASP A 206 -15.89 -17.43 2.06
CA ASP A 206 -14.93 -17.71 3.13
C ASP A 206 -15.52 -17.82 4.54
N ARG A 207 -16.72 -18.41 4.66
CA ARG A 207 -17.39 -18.60 5.96
C ARG A 207 -16.61 -19.55 6.85
N LYS A 208 -16.16 -19.09 8.01
CA LYS A 208 -15.37 -19.87 8.96
C LYS A 208 -15.91 -19.72 10.37
N LYS A 209 -15.85 -20.83 11.12
CA LYS A 209 -16.17 -20.81 12.54
C LYS A 209 -15.18 -19.91 13.29
N ILE A 210 -15.69 -19.22 14.32
CA ILE A 210 -14.88 -18.47 15.25
C ILE A 210 -14.47 -19.40 16.40
N ASP A 211 -13.25 -19.92 16.35
CA ASP A 211 -12.76 -20.84 17.39
C ASP A 211 -12.29 -20.10 18.66
N ASP A 212 -11.66 -18.93 18.50
CA ASP A 212 -11.18 -18.08 19.58
C ASP A 212 -11.54 -16.61 19.33
N LEU A 213 -12.47 -16.09 20.16
CA LEU A 213 -12.96 -14.72 20.07
C LEU A 213 -11.89 -13.66 20.40
N PHE A 214 -10.96 -13.97 21.30
CA PHE A 214 -9.91 -13.02 21.70
C PHE A 214 -8.85 -12.89 20.60
N GLU A 215 -8.36 -14.01 20.08
CA GLU A 215 -7.38 -14.00 18.99
C GLU A 215 -7.99 -13.44 17.69
N GLN A 216 -9.27 -13.71 17.42
CA GLN A 216 -9.99 -13.05 16.33
C GLN A 216 -10.00 -11.53 16.50
N ARG A 217 -10.45 -11.02 17.65
CA ARG A 217 -10.56 -9.56 17.88
C ARG A 217 -9.22 -8.87 17.75
N LYS A 218 -8.15 -9.48 18.28
CA LYS A 218 -6.78 -9.00 18.07
C LYS A 218 -6.45 -8.94 16.58
N ARG A 219 -6.66 -10.03 15.83
CA ARG A 219 -6.41 -10.02 14.39
C ARG A 219 -7.19 -8.92 13.66
N TYR A 220 -8.47 -8.75 13.97
CA TYR A 220 -9.33 -7.75 13.35
C TYR A 220 -8.88 -6.33 13.69
N GLN A 221 -8.48 -6.07 14.93
CA GLN A 221 -7.89 -4.78 15.31
C GLN A 221 -6.61 -4.52 14.52
N ALA A 222 -5.72 -5.51 14.40
CA ALA A 222 -4.48 -5.34 13.64
C ALA A 222 -4.71 -5.04 12.15
N LEU A 223 -5.74 -5.64 11.54
CA LEU A 223 -6.11 -5.37 10.15
C LEU A 223 -6.79 -4.02 9.97
N ALA A 224 -7.61 -3.60 10.94
CA ALA A 224 -8.20 -2.26 10.96
C ALA A 224 -7.12 -1.17 11.11
N ASP A 225 -6.17 -1.34 12.05
CA ASP A 225 -5.03 -0.44 12.25
C ASP A 225 -4.16 -0.31 10.98
N ALA A 226 -4.08 -1.37 10.18
CA ALA A 226 -3.36 -1.40 8.92
C ALA A 226 -4.17 -0.84 7.73
N ASN A 227 -5.30 -0.16 7.99
CA ASN A 227 -6.25 0.33 6.99
C ASN A 227 -6.71 -0.76 6.02
N GLY A 228 -6.91 -1.98 6.52
CA GLY A 228 -7.40 -3.09 5.70
C GLY A 228 -6.36 -3.74 4.80
N LYS A 229 -5.10 -3.31 4.86
CA LYS A 229 -3.99 -4.01 4.19
C LYS A 229 -3.84 -5.40 4.80
N LEU A 230 -3.75 -6.41 3.94
CA LEU A 230 -3.56 -7.81 4.36
C LEU A 230 -2.07 -8.19 4.47
N ASP A 231 -1.22 -7.40 3.83
CA ASP A 231 0.22 -7.60 3.68
C ASP A 231 0.95 -6.38 4.26
N PHE A 232 1.56 -6.53 5.43
CA PHE A 232 2.27 -5.44 6.12
C PHE A 232 3.21 -5.96 7.22
N VAL A 233 4.04 -5.08 7.76
CA VAL A 233 4.88 -5.36 8.93
C VAL A 233 4.53 -4.37 10.03
N ARG A 234 4.45 -4.84 11.28
CA ARG A 234 4.24 -3.98 12.45
C ARG A 234 4.99 -4.50 13.66
N VAL A 235 5.17 -3.63 14.66
CA VAL A 235 5.52 -4.07 16.01
C VAL A 235 4.25 -4.60 16.70
N GLY A 236 4.40 -5.70 17.44
CA GLY A 236 3.34 -6.23 18.30
C GLY A 236 2.98 -5.23 19.41
N TRP A 237 1.79 -5.36 19.99
CA TRP A 237 1.39 -4.47 21.09
C TRP A 237 2.24 -4.61 22.35
N ASP A 238 3.06 -5.65 22.43
CA ASP A 238 4.07 -5.82 23.48
C ASP A 238 5.30 -4.92 23.31
N ASN A 239 5.41 -4.21 22.18
CA ASN A 239 6.58 -3.42 21.77
C ASN A 239 7.89 -4.21 21.74
N LYS A 240 7.81 -5.55 21.66
CA LYS A 240 8.96 -6.46 21.76
C LYS A 240 9.04 -7.44 20.59
N SER A 241 7.92 -7.70 19.93
CA SER A 241 7.85 -8.61 18.79
C SER A 241 7.69 -7.86 17.48
N LEU A 242 8.36 -8.35 16.43
CA LEU A 242 8.13 -7.91 15.06
C LEU A 242 7.18 -8.90 14.38
N GLN A 243 6.20 -8.39 13.66
CA GLN A 243 5.13 -9.17 13.07
C GLN A 243 5.02 -8.90 11.57
N ALA A 244 5.10 -9.96 10.77
CA ALA A 244 4.76 -9.93 9.35
C ALA A 244 3.35 -10.47 9.14
N TRP A 245 2.50 -9.66 8.54
CA TRP A 245 1.17 -10.05 8.13
C TRP A 245 1.19 -10.37 6.64
N ARG A 246 0.71 -11.57 6.28
CA ARG A 246 0.57 -12.02 4.90
C ARG A 246 -0.81 -12.60 4.67
N GLY A 247 -1.57 -12.03 3.74
CA GLY A 247 -2.96 -12.42 3.48
C GLY A 247 -3.83 -12.36 4.74
N GLY A 248 -3.55 -11.41 5.65
CA GLY A 248 -4.26 -11.27 6.92
C GLY A 248 -3.88 -12.32 7.98
N LYS A 249 -2.80 -13.07 7.78
CA LYS A 249 -2.26 -14.03 8.76
C LYS A 249 -0.95 -13.52 9.35
N LEU A 250 -0.85 -13.65 10.67
CA LEU A 250 0.32 -13.27 11.45
C LEU A 250 1.45 -14.32 11.30
N ASN A 251 2.65 -13.84 11.04
CA ASN A 251 3.91 -14.58 11.17
C ASN A 251 4.86 -13.75 12.04
N LYS A 252 5.52 -14.40 13.01
CA LYS A 252 6.53 -13.71 13.83
C LYS A 252 7.81 -13.53 13.01
N LEU A 253 8.44 -12.37 13.16
CA LEU A 253 9.74 -12.08 12.59
C LEU A 253 10.78 -11.94 13.69
N GLU A 254 11.93 -12.57 13.49
CA GLU A 254 13.10 -12.45 14.34
C GLU A 254 14.20 -11.72 13.56
N LEU A 255 14.57 -10.54 14.02
CA LEU A 255 15.69 -9.79 13.45
C LEU A 255 17.03 -10.36 13.96
N GLU A 256 18.06 -10.32 13.13
CA GLU A 256 19.45 -10.65 13.51
C GLU A 256 19.95 -9.84 14.72
N GLN A 257 19.42 -8.61 14.92
CA GLN A 257 19.69 -7.76 16.07
C GLN A 257 18.41 -7.53 16.89
N ALA A 258 18.56 -7.35 18.20
CA ALA A 258 17.42 -7.16 19.08
C ALA A 258 16.60 -5.90 18.69
N LEU A 259 15.27 -6.03 18.67
CA LEU A 259 14.38 -4.93 18.30
C LEU A 259 14.61 -3.63 19.11
N PRO A 260 14.91 -3.67 20.43
CA PRO A 260 15.20 -2.46 21.21
C PRO A 260 16.42 -1.64 20.77
N THR A 261 17.27 -2.16 19.86
CA THR A 261 18.37 -1.40 19.26
C THR A 261 17.87 -0.36 18.24
N TYR A 262 16.62 -0.49 17.77
CA TYR A 262 16.05 0.32 16.69
C TYR A 262 15.01 1.33 17.18
N ASP A 263 14.92 2.48 16.50
CA ASP A 263 13.80 3.40 16.65
C ASP A 263 12.55 2.77 16.01
N ILE A 264 11.59 2.37 16.84
CA ILE A 264 10.33 1.74 16.41
C ILE A 264 9.55 2.63 15.42
N LYS A 265 9.65 3.96 15.53
CA LYS A 265 8.95 4.88 14.60
C LYS A 265 9.56 4.90 13.21
N SER A 266 10.81 4.44 13.07
CA SER A 266 11.49 4.34 11.78
C SER A 266 11.15 3.06 11.01
N LEU A 267 10.50 2.09 11.68
CA LEU A 267 10.21 0.78 11.12
C LEU A 267 9.32 0.90 9.88
N GLN A 268 9.81 0.32 8.79
CA GLN A 268 9.07 0.17 7.55
C GLN A 268 9.18 -1.28 7.09
N GLY A 269 8.12 -1.80 6.47
CA GLY A 269 8.17 -3.14 5.92
C GLY A 269 7.37 -3.30 4.64
N VAL A 270 7.89 -4.16 3.78
CA VAL A 270 7.30 -4.50 2.49
C VAL A 270 7.20 -6.01 2.40
N VAL A 271 5.97 -6.51 2.25
CA VAL A 271 5.70 -7.93 2.04
C VAL A 271 5.58 -8.17 0.54
N THR A 272 6.44 -9.03 0.01
CA THR A 272 6.44 -9.46 -1.39
C THR A 272 6.02 -10.93 -1.46
N PRO A 273 5.66 -11.48 -2.63
CA PRO A 273 5.36 -12.91 -2.77
C PRO A 273 6.47 -13.81 -2.19
N ASP A 274 7.74 -13.42 -2.38
CA ASP A 274 8.88 -14.30 -2.06
C ASP A 274 9.56 -14.00 -0.71
N ALA A 275 9.35 -12.81 -0.15
CA ALA A 275 10.05 -12.40 1.08
C ALA A 275 9.31 -11.31 1.84
N VAL A 276 9.73 -11.10 3.09
CA VAL A 276 9.40 -9.90 3.86
C VAL A 276 10.65 -9.06 4.02
N TRP A 277 10.57 -7.79 3.67
CA TRP A 277 11.65 -6.84 3.84
C TRP A 277 11.31 -5.88 4.96
N VAL A 278 12.31 -5.54 5.76
CA VAL A 278 12.18 -4.63 6.90
C VAL A 278 13.31 -3.63 6.84
N ALA A 279 13.00 -2.35 6.98
CA ALA A 279 13.98 -1.30 7.17
C ALA A 279 13.77 -0.68 8.56
N ALA A 280 14.83 -0.58 9.35
CA ALA A 280 14.80 -0.03 10.70
C ALA A 280 16.06 0.78 10.96
N LYS A 281 15.88 1.98 11.51
CA LYS A 281 16.98 2.89 11.87
C LYS A 281 17.44 2.59 13.28
N VAL A 282 18.76 2.45 13.48
CA VAL A 282 19.37 2.29 14.80
C VAL A 282 19.05 3.52 15.63
N ASP A 283 18.53 3.31 16.83
CA ASP A 283 18.35 4.37 17.81
C ASP A 283 19.73 4.76 18.36
N PRO A 284 20.22 5.99 18.11
CA PRO A 284 21.53 6.42 18.59
C PRO A 284 21.65 6.42 20.12
N VAL A 285 20.52 6.43 20.85
CA VAL A 285 20.44 6.45 22.31
C VAL A 285 19.74 5.20 22.87
N ASN A 286 19.88 4.06 22.17
CA ASN A 286 19.42 2.77 22.67
C ASN A 286 20.07 2.40 24.02
N ALA A 287 19.50 1.42 24.73
CA ALA A 287 19.94 1.02 26.07
C ALA A 287 21.44 0.67 26.15
N ASP A 288 21.96 -0.01 25.13
CA ASP A 288 23.39 -0.34 25.06
C ASP A 288 24.20 0.94 24.87
N ALA A 289 23.86 1.80 23.91
CA ALA A 289 24.53 3.09 23.67
C ALA A 289 24.60 3.97 24.94
N VAL A 290 23.52 4.01 25.73
CA VAL A 290 23.46 4.70 27.03
C VAL A 290 24.41 4.07 28.03
N ALA A 291 24.43 2.73 28.14
CA ALA A 291 25.32 2.02 29.05
C ALA A 291 26.81 2.28 28.76
N ARG A 292 27.20 2.37 27.48
CA ARG A 292 28.56 2.73 27.02
C ARG A 292 28.83 4.24 27.03
N LYS A 293 27.85 5.09 27.37
CA LYS A 293 27.93 6.56 27.31
C LYS A 293 28.43 7.08 25.95
N LYS A 294 28.06 6.39 24.87
CA LYS A 294 28.48 6.70 23.51
C LYS A 294 27.35 6.40 22.54
N ALA A 295 26.86 7.46 21.89
CA ALA A 295 25.82 7.35 20.90
C ALA A 295 26.24 6.43 19.74
N ASP A 296 25.33 5.59 19.30
CA ASP A 296 25.52 4.80 18.10
C ASP A 296 25.29 5.64 16.85
N ALA A 297 25.96 5.27 15.77
CA ALA A 297 25.71 5.91 14.50
C ALA A 297 24.32 5.51 13.98
N GLU A 298 23.60 6.49 13.48
CA GLU A 298 22.25 6.39 12.93
C GLU A 298 22.23 5.63 11.58
N TYR A 299 22.50 4.33 11.62
CA TYR A 299 22.41 3.46 10.46
C TYR A 299 20.97 3.05 10.17
N LEU A 300 20.59 2.98 8.90
CA LEU A 300 19.41 2.28 8.42
C LEU A 300 19.82 0.85 8.06
N ASP A 301 19.36 -0.11 8.84
CA ASP A 301 19.53 -1.53 8.57
C ASP A 301 18.36 -2.05 7.75
N ILE A 302 18.67 -2.79 6.69
CA ILE A 302 17.69 -3.40 5.79
C ILE A 302 17.82 -4.91 5.92
N PHE A 303 16.73 -5.54 6.35
CA PHE A 303 16.61 -6.96 6.55
C PHE A 303 15.76 -7.59 5.47
N ARG A 304 16.06 -8.85 5.19
CA ARG A 304 15.22 -9.73 4.39
C ARG A 304 14.95 -11.00 5.16
N ALA A 305 13.68 -11.27 5.42
CA ALA A 305 13.21 -12.49 6.06
C ALA A 305 12.86 -13.57 5.03
N GLN A 306 13.28 -14.79 5.35
CA GLN A 306 12.88 -16.00 4.64
C GLN A 306 11.54 -16.52 5.21
N PRO A 307 10.92 -17.55 4.58
CA PRO A 307 9.67 -18.13 5.08
C PRO A 307 9.74 -18.69 6.51
N ASP A 308 10.94 -18.93 7.05
CA ASP A 308 11.17 -19.39 8.42
C ASP A 308 11.01 -18.28 9.50
N GLY A 309 10.77 -17.03 9.07
CA GLY A 309 10.60 -15.88 9.96
C GLY A 309 11.91 -15.22 10.40
N LYS A 310 13.08 -15.75 10.02
CA LYS A 310 14.38 -15.17 10.37
C LYS A 310 14.79 -14.10 9.36
N ALA A 311 14.97 -12.89 9.86
CA ALA A 311 15.33 -11.71 9.08
C ALA A 311 16.82 -11.38 9.25
N ASN A 312 17.61 -11.67 8.21
CA ASN A 312 19.04 -11.37 8.18
C ASN A 312 19.27 -9.98 7.61
N ARG A 313 20.22 -9.23 8.17
CA ARG A 313 20.60 -7.92 7.64
C ARG A 313 21.30 -8.12 6.30
N LYS A 314 20.81 -7.43 5.27
CA LYS A 314 21.37 -7.45 3.91
C LYS A 314 22.18 -6.20 3.62
N VAL A 315 21.75 -5.05 4.12
CA VAL A 315 22.43 -3.77 3.90
C VAL A 315 22.39 -2.93 5.17
N ARG A 316 23.43 -2.12 5.34
CA ARG A 316 23.53 -1.05 6.33
C ARG A 316 23.88 0.24 5.60
N VAL A 317 23.05 1.27 5.74
CA VAL A 317 23.26 2.59 5.11
C VAL A 317 23.39 3.65 6.20
N LEU A 318 24.40 4.51 6.15
CA LEU A 318 24.49 5.63 7.10
C LEU A 318 23.36 6.64 6.81
N ALA A 319 22.52 6.92 7.80
CA ALA A 319 21.31 7.75 7.67
C ALA A 319 21.25 8.86 8.74
N ALA A 320 22.40 9.46 9.07
CA ALA A 320 22.55 10.49 10.09
C ALA A 320 21.63 11.70 9.81
N GLY A 321 20.71 11.99 10.72
CA GLY A 321 19.72 13.07 10.58
C GLY A 321 18.71 12.91 9.43
N LEU A 322 18.76 11.81 8.66
CA LEU A 322 17.90 11.60 7.51
C LEU A 322 16.72 10.68 7.85
N ARG A 323 15.57 10.99 7.23
CA ARG A 323 14.41 10.09 7.17
C ARG A 323 14.34 9.51 5.77
N HIS A 324 14.02 8.22 5.68
CA HIS A 324 13.89 7.54 4.39
C HIS A 324 12.50 6.96 4.25
N ARG A 325 11.95 6.99 3.04
CA ARG A 325 10.88 6.08 2.62
C ARG A 325 11.53 4.89 1.91
N PHE A 326 11.18 3.69 2.35
CA PHE A 326 11.73 2.43 1.85
C PHE A 326 10.74 1.73 0.92
N GLY A 327 11.23 1.19 -0.18
CA GLY A 327 10.46 0.29 -1.04
C GLY A 327 11.34 -0.77 -1.69
N VAL A 328 10.73 -1.85 -2.15
CA VAL A 328 11.43 -3.03 -2.69
C VAL A 328 11.11 -3.16 -4.18
N MET A 329 12.13 -3.46 -4.99
CA MET A 329 12.06 -3.61 -6.44
C MET A 329 12.41 -5.05 -6.85
N GLY A 330 11.52 -6.00 -6.58
CA GLY A 330 11.78 -7.41 -6.83
C GLY A 330 12.69 -8.07 -5.77
N ALA A 331 13.41 -9.13 -6.15
CA ALA A 331 14.11 -9.99 -5.18
C ALA A 331 15.49 -9.48 -4.77
N ASP A 332 16.17 -8.68 -5.60
CA ASP A 332 17.55 -8.24 -5.40
C ASP A 332 17.71 -6.71 -5.39
N ARG A 333 16.62 -5.93 -5.51
CA ARG A 333 16.71 -4.46 -5.52
C ARG A 333 15.73 -3.83 -4.54
N PHE A 334 16.09 -2.65 -4.07
CA PHE A 334 15.25 -1.80 -3.24
C PHE A 334 15.61 -0.34 -3.49
N TYR A 335 14.75 0.58 -3.07
CA TYR A 335 15.00 2.01 -3.12
C TYR A 335 14.86 2.66 -1.75
N LEU A 336 15.60 3.76 -1.58
CA LEU A 336 15.47 4.68 -0.46
C LEU A 336 15.22 6.08 -1.01
N LEU A 337 14.08 6.66 -0.65
CA LEU A 337 13.75 8.06 -0.91
C LEU A 337 14.11 8.88 0.32
N GLU A 338 15.11 9.76 0.21
CA GLU A 338 15.53 10.68 1.26
C GLU A 338 14.49 11.78 1.44
N ARG A 339 13.72 11.71 2.53
CA ARG A 339 12.57 12.57 2.81
C ARG A 339 13.01 13.96 3.25
N ASN A 340 12.25 14.97 2.84
CA ASN A 340 12.42 16.33 3.36
C ASN A 340 12.04 16.38 4.84
N GLN A 341 12.87 17.00 5.69
CA GLN A 341 12.59 17.08 7.14
C GLN A 341 11.36 17.96 7.45
N SER A 342 11.09 18.97 6.62
CA SER A 342 10.03 19.97 6.83
C SER A 342 8.78 19.77 5.98
N MET A 343 8.71 18.70 5.17
CA MET A 343 7.58 18.44 4.28
C MET A 343 7.00 17.06 4.52
N GLU A 344 5.67 16.97 4.53
CA GLU A 344 4.94 15.70 4.63
C GLU A 344 4.95 14.90 3.33
N ARG A 345 5.42 15.47 2.23
CA ARG A 345 5.40 14.85 0.90
C ARG A 345 6.78 14.90 0.25
N GLY A 346 7.15 13.78 -0.36
CA GLY A 346 8.34 13.64 -1.19
C GLY A 346 9.70 13.80 -0.49
N GLY A 347 10.73 13.85 -1.32
CA GLY A 347 12.13 13.83 -0.90
C GLY A 347 13.08 14.45 -1.91
N LYS A 348 14.35 14.57 -1.52
CA LYS A 348 15.39 15.23 -2.32
C LYS A 348 16.06 14.30 -3.32
N SER A 349 16.20 13.03 -2.94
CA SER A 349 16.89 12.05 -3.76
C SER A 349 16.32 10.66 -3.59
N LEU A 350 16.29 9.90 -4.68
CA LEU A 350 15.85 8.51 -4.72
C LEU A 350 17.05 7.66 -5.10
N THR A 351 17.47 6.76 -4.21
CA THR A 351 18.61 5.88 -4.47
C THR A 351 18.15 4.44 -4.62
N VAL A 352 18.47 3.83 -5.76
CA VAL A 352 18.22 2.42 -6.06
C VAL A 352 19.46 1.60 -5.77
N TYR A 353 19.30 0.58 -4.95
CA TYR A 353 20.33 -0.37 -4.56
C TYR A 353 20.05 -1.73 -5.19
N ARG A 354 21.13 -2.46 -5.47
CA ARG A 354 21.10 -3.86 -5.88
C ARG A 354 21.93 -4.65 -4.89
N LEU A 355 21.35 -5.71 -4.33
CA LEU A 355 22.07 -6.68 -3.52
C LEU A 355 23.04 -7.45 -4.43
N GLN A 356 24.27 -7.63 -3.94
CA GLN A 356 25.26 -8.47 -4.60
C GLN A 356 25.04 -9.95 -4.28
#